data_AF-A0A951IWC7-F1
#
_entry.id   AF-A0A951IWC7-F1
#
_cell.length_a   1.000
_cell.length_b   1.000
_cell.length_c   1.000
_cell.angle_alpha   90.00
_cell.angle_beta   90.00
_cell.angle_gamma   90.00
#
_symmetry.space_group_name_H-M   'P 1'
#
loop_
_entity.id
_entity.type
_entity.pdbx_description
1 polymer ?
#
loop_
_entity_poly.entity_id
_entity_poly.type
_entity_poly.pdbx_seq_one_letter_code
_entity_poly.pdbx_strand_id
1 'polypeptide(L)'
;MLRLFSFNLASLIVGLLLFSCKKSSTDQEQQAILHPNEDAPLALLMREMYDDMEEILLATSNHEDIIGYVEKHRNLLTATPTKPEVQNETFALMGESYLYQLEELEKSESEEEVIKGYKALVENCLACHKQFCPGPIKRIEKLMK
;
A
#
# COMPACT_ATOMS: atom_id res chain seq x y z
N MET A 1 -28.92 -58.36 10.55
CA MET A 1 -29.94 -58.77 11.55
C MET A 1 -29.36 -58.47 12.93
N LEU A 2 -29.66 -57.30 13.47
CA LEU A 2 -30.73 -57.05 14.46
C LEU A 2 -30.33 -57.55 15.86
N ARG A 3 -29.94 -56.62 16.74
CA ARG A 3 -30.10 -56.80 18.18
C ARG A 3 -30.85 -55.59 18.72
N LEU A 4 -32.14 -55.82 18.97
CA LEU A 4 -32.95 -55.04 19.88
C LEU A 4 -32.27 -55.04 21.25
N PHE A 5 -32.11 -53.88 21.85
CA PHE A 5 -31.99 -53.74 23.30
C PHE A 5 -32.93 -52.63 23.76
N SER A 6 -34.12 -53.09 24.13
CA SER A 6 -34.84 -52.73 25.36
C SER A 6 -34.78 -51.26 25.79
N PHE A 7 -35.85 -50.55 25.44
CA PHE A 7 -36.33 -49.36 26.15
C PHE A 7 -36.42 -49.65 27.66
N ASN A 8 -35.84 -48.78 28.49
CA ASN A 8 -36.45 -48.43 29.77
C ASN A 8 -36.32 -46.92 30.00
N LEU A 9 -37.48 -46.39 30.38
CA LEU A 9 -37.90 -45.02 30.44
C LEU A 9 -37.74 -44.53 31.89
N ALA A 10 -36.83 -43.59 32.12
CA ALA A 10 -36.84 -42.67 33.27
C ALA A 10 -35.80 -41.58 32.95
N SER A 11 -36.15 -40.52 32.22
CA SER A 11 -36.68 -39.28 32.81
C SER A 11 -36.02 -38.97 34.16
N LEU A 12 -34.99 -38.12 34.18
CA LEU A 12 -35.05 -36.83 34.87
C LEU A 12 -33.76 -36.02 34.61
N ILE A 13 -33.85 -35.09 33.66
CA ILE A 13 -33.36 -33.71 33.74
C ILE A 13 -32.26 -33.47 34.81
N VAL A 14 -31.00 -33.46 34.39
CA VAL A 14 -29.96 -32.59 35.00
C VAL A 14 -29.25 -31.91 33.85
N GLY A 15 -29.93 -30.89 33.31
CA GLY A 15 -29.34 -29.94 32.39
C GLY A 15 -28.52 -28.92 33.14
N LEU A 16 -27.42 -28.51 32.49
CA LEU A 16 -26.86 -27.16 32.49
C LEU A 16 -26.81 -26.44 33.84
N LEU A 17 -25.66 -26.52 34.52
CA LEU A 17 -25.00 -25.43 35.27
C LEU A 17 -23.58 -25.98 35.53
N LEU A 18 -22.47 -25.53 34.93
CA LEU A 18 -21.71 -24.34 35.32
C LEU A 18 -20.57 -24.08 34.31
N PHE A 19 -20.87 -23.49 33.15
CA PHE A 19 -19.87 -22.74 32.38
C PHE A 19 -20.39 -21.32 32.20
N SER A 20 -20.21 -20.49 33.23
CA SER A 20 -20.47 -19.06 33.16
C SER A 20 -19.29 -18.30 33.76
N CYS A 21 -18.19 -18.26 33.01
CA CYS A 21 -17.28 -17.12 33.08
C CYS A 21 -17.82 -16.05 32.13
N LYS A 22 -18.71 -15.19 32.62
CA LYS A 22 -18.91 -13.88 32.01
C LYS A 22 -17.66 -13.04 32.27
N LYS A 23 -16.73 -13.00 31.30
CA LYS A 23 -15.84 -11.84 31.15
C LYS A 23 -16.46 -10.94 30.09
N SER A 24 -17.24 -9.97 30.55
CA SER A 24 -17.71 -8.86 29.72
C SER A 24 -16.54 -7.88 29.58
N SER A 25 -15.70 -8.13 28.58
CA SER A 25 -14.84 -7.09 28.02
C SER A 25 -15.55 -6.60 26.77
N THR A 26 -16.39 -5.58 26.93
CA THR A 26 -16.62 -4.61 25.87
C THR A 26 -15.33 -3.80 25.76
N ASP A 27 -14.29 -4.43 25.22
CA ASP A 27 -13.17 -3.70 24.69
C ASP A 27 -13.54 -3.50 23.22
N GLN A 28 -13.96 -2.27 22.92
CA GLN A 28 -13.92 -1.76 21.56
C GLN A 28 -12.57 -2.20 20.99
N GLU A 29 -12.59 -3.01 19.94
CA GLU A 29 -11.42 -3.29 19.15
C GLU A 29 -10.90 -1.93 18.69
N GLN A 30 -9.91 -1.41 19.41
CA GLN A 30 -9.13 -0.29 18.93
C GLN A 30 -8.34 -0.88 17.77
N GLN A 31 -9.00 -0.95 16.61
CA GLN A 31 -8.38 -1.15 15.32
C GLN A 31 -7.23 -0.15 15.31
N ALA A 32 -6.00 -0.65 15.47
CA ALA A 32 -4.83 0.16 15.23
C ALA A 32 -5.05 0.74 13.83
N ILE A 33 -5.12 2.07 13.72
CA ILE A 33 -5.28 2.73 12.42
C ILE A 33 -4.08 2.28 11.59
N LEU A 34 -4.29 1.33 10.69
CA LEU A 34 -3.22 0.66 9.95
C LEU A 34 -2.55 1.66 8.99
N HIS A 35 -3.33 2.61 8.45
CA HIS A 35 -2.78 3.75 7.74
C HIS A 35 -3.43 5.07 8.20
N PRO A 36 -2.66 6.04 8.73
CA PRO A 36 -3.22 7.32 9.21
C PRO A 36 -3.79 8.22 8.09
N ASN A 37 -3.71 7.79 6.83
CA ASN A 37 -4.06 8.53 5.62
C ASN A 37 -4.92 7.70 4.63
N GLU A 38 -5.69 6.71 5.09
CA GLU A 38 -6.30 5.67 4.21
C GLU A 38 -7.03 6.21 2.98
N ASP A 39 -7.78 7.32 3.09
CA ASP A 39 -8.77 7.68 2.06
C ASP A 39 -8.45 8.93 1.24
N ALA A 40 -7.33 9.62 1.52
CA ALA A 40 -6.98 10.80 0.72
C ALA A 40 -6.62 10.36 -0.72
N PRO A 41 -7.18 11.00 -1.77
CA PRO A 41 -6.86 10.66 -3.16
C PRO A 41 -5.35 10.62 -3.45
N LEU A 42 -4.58 11.57 -2.91
CA LEU A 42 -3.13 11.56 -3.07
C LEU A 42 -2.48 10.36 -2.36
N ALA A 43 -2.95 9.99 -1.18
CA ALA A 43 -2.38 8.86 -0.44
C ALA A 43 -2.68 7.51 -1.12
N LEU A 44 -3.83 7.40 -1.80
CA LEU A 44 -4.16 6.27 -2.67
C LEU A 44 -3.22 6.22 -3.88
N LEU A 45 -3.05 7.36 -4.56
CA LEU A 45 -2.13 7.47 -5.69
C LEU A 45 -0.69 7.13 -5.31
N MET A 46 -0.21 7.58 -4.15
CA MET A 46 1.14 7.22 -3.65
C MET A 46 1.34 5.71 -3.47
N ARG A 47 0.28 4.96 -3.17
CA ARG A 47 0.35 3.48 -3.06
C ARG A 47 0.44 2.83 -4.43
N GLU A 48 -0.41 3.27 -5.36
CA GLU A 48 -0.36 2.83 -6.76
C GLU A 48 1.01 3.14 -7.37
N MET A 49 1.53 4.36 -7.18
CA MET A 49 2.86 4.74 -7.65
C MET A 49 3.98 3.86 -7.07
N TYR A 50 3.87 3.44 -5.82
CA TYR A 50 4.85 2.51 -5.24
C TYR A 50 4.76 1.13 -5.90
N ASP A 51 3.55 0.59 -6.06
CA ASP A 51 3.34 -0.73 -6.65
C ASP A 51 3.81 -0.72 -8.14
N ASP A 52 3.55 0.38 -8.86
CA ASP A 52 4.07 0.62 -10.20
C ASP A 52 5.60 0.67 -10.24
N MET A 53 6.26 1.26 -9.24
CA MET A 53 7.73 1.23 -9.17
C MET A 53 8.30 -0.18 -8.91
N GLU A 54 7.53 -1.09 -8.29
CA GLU A 54 7.92 -2.51 -8.19
C GLU A 54 7.79 -3.21 -9.55
N GLU A 55 6.76 -2.88 -10.32
CA GLU A 55 6.61 -3.38 -11.70
C GLU A 55 7.74 -2.87 -12.61
N ILE A 56 8.06 -1.58 -12.55
CA ILE A 56 9.15 -0.98 -13.33
C ILE A 56 10.51 -1.62 -12.96
N LEU A 57 10.73 -1.95 -11.68
CA LEU A 57 11.94 -2.66 -11.25
C LEU A 57 12.05 -4.04 -11.92
N LEU A 58 10.93 -4.77 -11.97
CA LEU A 58 10.87 -6.08 -12.62
C LEU A 58 11.11 -5.95 -14.13
N ALA A 59 10.44 -5.00 -14.79
CA ALA A 59 10.63 -4.73 -16.21
C ALA A 59 12.09 -4.37 -16.53
N THR A 60 12.70 -3.51 -15.71
CA THR A 60 14.14 -3.17 -15.80
C THR A 60 15.03 -4.41 -15.69
N SER A 61 14.72 -5.32 -14.76
CA SER A 61 15.50 -6.54 -14.53
C SER A 61 15.35 -7.58 -15.65
N ASN A 62 14.22 -7.56 -16.34
CA ASN A 62 13.88 -8.48 -17.42
C ASN A 62 14.15 -7.91 -18.83
N HIS A 63 14.63 -6.67 -18.93
CA HIS A 63 14.80 -5.95 -20.20
C HIS A 63 13.48 -5.81 -20.99
N GLU A 64 12.39 -5.54 -20.28
CA GLU A 64 11.06 -5.30 -20.84
C GLU A 64 10.79 -3.80 -21.01
N ASP A 65 9.89 -3.45 -21.94
CA ASP A 65 9.51 -2.07 -22.20
C ASP A 65 8.79 -1.44 -20.98
N ILE A 66 9.14 -0.20 -20.66
CA ILE A 66 8.52 0.60 -19.59
C ILE A 66 7.68 1.69 -20.26
N ILE A 67 6.35 1.53 -20.30
CA ILE A 67 5.46 2.43 -21.04
C ILE A 67 4.16 2.68 -20.28
N GLY A 68 3.69 3.94 -20.27
CA GLY A 68 2.32 4.29 -19.87
C GLY A 68 2.15 4.67 -18.40
N TYR A 69 3.22 4.66 -17.61
CA TYR A 69 3.23 5.07 -16.21
C TYR A 69 3.06 6.59 -16.05
N VAL A 70 3.57 7.41 -16.99
CA VAL A 70 3.35 8.87 -16.99
C VAL A 70 1.85 9.21 -16.94
N GLU A 71 1.04 8.55 -17.76
CA GLU A 71 -0.40 8.80 -17.79
C GLU A 71 -1.09 8.27 -16.51
N LYS A 72 -0.65 7.14 -15.96
CA LYS A 72 -1.15 6.65 -14.65
C LYS A 72 -0.87 7.65 -13.54
N HIS A 73 0.28 8.32 -13.57
CA HIS A 73 0.74 9.19 -12.48
C HIS A 73 0.42 10.67 -12.67
N ARG A 74 -0.17 11.07 -13.81
CA ARG A 74 -0.48 12.48 -14.15
C ARG A 74 -1.26 13.25 -13.09
N ASN A 75 -2.05 12.55 -12.27
CA ASN A 75 -2.87 13.15 -11.22
C ASN A 75 -2.08 13.52 -9.96
N LEU A 76 -0.77 13.25 -9.91
CA LEU A 76 0.11 13.59 -8.78
C LEU A 76 -0.03 15.04 -8.34
N LEU A 77 -0.13 15.95 -9.31
CA LEU A 77 -0.19 17.39 -9.07
C LEU A 77 -1.57 17.90 -8.66
N THR A 78 -2.61 17.09 -8.85
CA THR A 78 -4.02 17.51 -8.66
C THR A 78 -4.75 16.72 -7.60
N ALA A 79 -4.25 15.53 -7.21
CA ALA A 79 -4.87 14.70 -6.20
C ALA A 79 -4.88 15.38 -4.82
N THR A 80 -6.02 15.31 -4.14
CA THR A 80 -6.21 15.94 -2.83
C THR A 80 -5.39 15.23 -1.74
N PRO A 81 -4.50 15.93 -1.01
CA PRO A 81 -3.75 15.37 0.11
C PRO A 81 -4.61 15.21 1.36
N THR A 82 -4.16 14.39 2.31
CA THR A 82 -4.77 14.36 3.67
C THR A 82 -4.67 15.71 4.36
N LYS A 83 -3.56 16.41 4.11
CA LYS A 83 -3.19 17.67 4.74
C LYS A 83 -3.04 18.75 3.65
N PRO A 84 -3.91 19.78 3.61
CA PRO A 84 -3.89 20.78 2.54
C PRO A 84 -2.54 21.48 2.35
N GLU A 85 -1.75 21.65 3.40
CA GLU A 85 -0.44 22.30 3.35
C GLU A 85 0.60 21.59 2.46
N VAL A 86 0.35 20.31 2.11
CA VAL A 86 1.19 19.56 1.16
C VAL A 86 1.07 20.14 -0.23
N GLN A 87 -0.09 20.65 -0.64
CA GLN A 87 -0.27 21.28 -1.96
C GLN A 87 0.30 22.71 -1.95
N ASN A 88 1.62 22.81 -2.12
CA ASN A 88 2.32 24.07 -2.30
C ASN A 88 3.28 24.01 -3.50
N GLU A 89 3.90 25.15 -3.81
CA GLU A 89 4.81 25.29 -4.95
C GLU A 89 5.96 24.28 -4.93
N THR A 90 6.53 24.00 -3.75
CA THR A 90 7.61 23.02 -3.63
C THR A 90 7.13 21.61 -3.97
N PHE A 91 5.93 21.22 -3.54
CA PHE A 91 5.35 19.92 -3.91
C PHE A 91 5.10 19.83 -5.42
N ALA A 92 4.55 20.90 -6.01
CA ALA A 92 4.28 20.96 -7.44
C ALA A 92 5.57 20.77 -8.26
N LEU A 93 6.64 21.50 -7.94
CA LEU A 93 7.93 21.38 -8.63
C LEU A 93 8.56 19.99 -8.49
N MET A 94 8.45 19.36 -7.31
CA MET A 94 8.95 18.00 -7.10
C MET A 94 8.13 16.96 -7.88
N GLY A 95 6.81 17.13 -7.93
CA GLY A 95 5.92 16.29 -8.74
C GLY A 95 6.14 16.44 -10.24
N GLU A 96 6.37 17.65 -10.73
CA GLU A 96 6.74 17.90 -12.13
C GLU A 96 8.08 17.24 -12.47
N SER A 97 9.07 17.38 -11.58
CA SER A 97 10.37 16.72 -11.74
C SER A 97 10.25 15.19 -11.76
N TYR A 98 9.34 14.62 -10.96
CA TYR A 98 9.06 13.19 -10.98
C TYR A 98 8.46 12.75 -12.33
N LEU A 99 7.43 13.43 -12.80
CA LEU A 99 6.76 13.09 -14.07
C LEU A 99 7.71 13.23 -15.26
N TYR A 100 8.55 14.26 -15.27
CA TYR A 100 9.58 14.44 -16.29
C TYR A 100 10.60 13.28 -16.28
N GLN A 101 11.10 12.88 -15.11
CA GLN A 101 12.03 11.76 -15.01
C GLN A 101 11.40 10.42 -15.43
N LEU A 102 10.11 10.25 -15.15
CA LEU A 102 9.36 9.07 -15.57
C LEU A 102 9.20 9.04 -17.08
N GLU A 103 8.90 10.18 -17.70
CA GLU A 103 8.84 10.31 -19.14
C GLU A 103 10.19 10.00 -19.82
N GLU A 104 11.31 10.46 -19.24
CA GLU A 104 12.64 10.14 -19.77
C GLU A 104 13.00 8.65 -19.58
N LEU A 105 12.54 8.02 -18.49
CA LEU A 105 12.69 6.58 -18.31
C LEU A 105 11.93 5.80 -19.40
N GLU A 106 10.68 6.17 -19.70
CA GLU A 106 9.88 5.51 -20.74
C GLU A 106 10.47 5.68 -22.16
N LYS A 107 11.31 6.70 -22.37
CA LYS A 107 11.99 6.97 -23.64
C LYS A 107 13.42 6.43 -23.71
N SER A 108 13.92 5.83 -22.63
CA SER A 108 15.29 5.33 -22.57
C SER A 108 15.50 4.17 -23.54
N GLU A 109 16.56 4.21 -24.33
CA GLU A 109 16.82 3.20 -25.38
C GLU A 109 17.89 2.18 -24.95
N SER A 110 18.72 2.54 -23.97
CA SER A 110 19.77 1.67 -23.46
C SER A 110 19.51 1.19 -22.04
N GLU A 111 19.97 -0.03 -21.74
CA GLU A 111 19.89 -0.61 -20.39
C GLU A 111 20.54 0.29 -19.32
N GLU A 112 21.64 0.96 -19.67
CA GLU A 112 22.31 1.90 -18.76
C GLU A 112 21.43 3.10 -18.42
N GLU A 113 20.76 3.68 -19.43
CA GLU A 113 19.83 4.80 -19.24
C GLU A 113 18.61 4.37 -18.42
N VAL A 114 18.05 3.19 -18.69
CA VAL A 114 16.92 2.63 -17.93
C VAL A 114 17.29 2.47 -16.45
N ILE A 115 18.43 1.81 -16.15
CA ILE A 115 18.87 1.60 -14.76
C ILE A 115 19.14 2.93 -14.05
N LYS A 116 19.74 3.89 -14.74
CA LYS A 116 20.03 5.21 -14.18
C LYS A 116 18.75 6.01 -13.95
N GLY A 117 17.82 6.00 -14.90
CA GLY A 117 16.52 6.67 -14.82
C GLY A 117 15.66 6.11 -13.70
N TYR A 118 15.60 4.77 -13.57
CA TYR A 118 14.93 4.10 -12.46
C TYR A 118 15.46 4.55 -11.10
N LYS A 119 16.78 4.54 -10.90
CA LYS A 119 17.40 4.97 -9.65
C LYS A 119 17.11 6.44 -9.34
N ALA A 120 17.18 7.31 -10.34
CA ALA A 120 16.86 8.73 -10.19
C ALA A 120 15.40 8.95 -9.74
N LEU A 121 14.45 8.18 -10.28
CA LEU A 121 13.05 8.22 -9.84
C LEU A 121 12.90 7.82 -8.38
N VAL A 122 13.51 6.71 -7.95
CA VAL A 122 13.43 6.26 -6.55
C VAL A 122 14.07 7.28 -5.60
N GLU A 123 15.16 7.92 -6.02
CA GLU A 123 15.78 9.02 -5.26
C GLU A 123 14.84 10.23 -5.12
N ASN A 124 14.11 10.59 -6.18
CA ASN A 124 13.09 11.63 -6.13
C ASN A 124 11.95 11.26 -5.16
N CYS A 125 11.47 10.01 -5.21
CA CYS A 125 10.50 9.50 -4.22
C CYS A 125 11.00 9.74 -2.79
N LEU A 126 12.25 9.34 -2.49
CA LEU A 126 12.85 9.53 -1.17
C LEU A 126 12.99 11.01 -0.78
N ALA A 127 13.35 11.89 -1.73
CA ALA A 127 13.45 13.32 -1.49
C ALA A 127 12.09 13.93 -1.13
N CYS A 128 11.05 13.61 -1.90
CA CYS A 128 9.70 14.11 -1.65
C CYS A 128 9.16 13.62 -0.29
N HIS A 129 9.37 12.33 0.02
CA HIS A 129 8.95 11.76 1.29
C HIS A 129 9.68 12.34 2.51
N LYS A 130 10.97 12.70 2.38
CA LYS A 130 11.71 13.38 3.46
C LYS A 130 11.16 14.78 3.77
N GLN A 131 10.55 15.44 2.78
CA GLN A 131 10.09 16.82 2.90
C GLN A 131 8.64 16.94 3.38
N PHE A 132 7.72 16.18 2.77
CA PHE A 132 6.27 16.42 2.96
C PHE A 132 5.59 15.38 3.84
N CYS A 133 5.83 14.11 3.54
CA CYS A 133 5.17 13.01 4.21
C CYS A 133 6.18 11.88 4.36
N PRO A 134 6.78 11.68 5.56
CA PRO A 134 7.83 10.68 5.76
C PRO A 134 7.40 9.26 5.41
N GLY A 135 6.09 9.01 5.24
CA GLY A 135 5.57 7.82 4.56
C GLY A 135 6.25 6.52 5.01
N PRO A 136 6.40 5.54 4.10
CA PRO A 136 7.19 4.35 4.36
C PRO A 136 8.60 4.47 3.72
N ILE A 137 9.43 5.44 4.12
CA ILE A 137 10.81 5.62 3.58
C ILE A 137 11.59 4.28 3.52
N LYS A 138 11.54 3.46 4.58
CA LYS A 138 12.22 2.15 4.60
C LYS A 138 11.73 1.16 3.54
N ARG A 139 10.47 1.29 3.09
CA ARG A 139 9.91 0.48 2.00
C ARG A 139 10.47 0.99 0.67
N ILE A 140 10.48 2.30 0.46
CA ILE A 140 11.03 2.93 -0.75
C ILE A 140 12.53 2.63 -0.90
N GLU A 141 13.31 2.66 0.19
CA GLU A 141 14.74 2.30 0.16
C GLU A 141 15.01 0.88 -0.33
N LYS A 142 14.03 -0.04 -0.25
CA LYS A 142 14.19 -1.40 -0.78
C LYS A 142 14.14 -1.45 -2.31
N LEU A 143 13.55 -0.45 -2.96
CA LEU A 143 13.54 -0.31 -4.42
C LEU A 143 14.94 -0.02 -4.98
N MET A 144 15.89 0.43 -4.14
CA MET A 144 17.27 0.69 -4.55
C MET A 144 18.18 -0.55 -4.53
N LYS A 145 17.65 -1.72 -4.19
CA LYS A 145 18.41 -2.95 -3.98
C LYS A 145 18.18 -3.93 -5.12
#